data_AF-A0A7S3PGM7-F1
#
_entry.id   AF-A0A7S3PGM7-F1
#
_cell.length_a   1.000
_cell.length_b   1.000
_cell.length_c   1.000
_cell.angle_alpha   90.00
_cell.angle_beta   90.00
_cell.angle_gamma   90.00
#
_symmetry.space_group_name_H-M   'P 1'
#
loop_
_entity.id
_entity.type
_entity.pdbx_description
1 polymer ?
#
loop_
_entity_poly.entity_id
_entity_poly.type
_entity_poly.pdbx_seq_one_letter_code
_entity_poly.pdbx_strand_id
1 'polypeptide(L)'
;MSCFVFCFICSKECSCHSGYAEERGEATKAFFGRSESTFWNVVTAPFALLWHALYTYFFMCIWVYLTRALNHTFCFLCIKYDYFNEFYEFVDTSFPSADEKKKLKNKFAADQFEFLRARDFCKNPKLFHNKATPRDIVQGTIGNGWLLSALVAMAEHPGLVSKTFLTRERSTRGKYSLRLYNAFEKRWEIVYVDDSFPFVNGRAVFAQALGDEIWVMVLEKALAKLRGSYSAILTGNSLWAMRALTGDHVFRLTKYRDSNSRNWKERNWQRVNLIDKSLSEHPLPSYDLEPTEEYYTDADGEMNVFDLLRQYDRKKSLICASTRPSSDGATTGVEKDENTGLIKGQTYAVLRVERVGRGFMSDFTNSEDPEFMMVQLRNPWKQFEWKGFWADGNSRWFEHPKVREALRPNVAANGTFWMEWNDFIDHFDTIDVCDRTVDYSEFQLEINESDDLLTHWAGPTIGCITGCTEYWCLCNGVRTLYFGNESSKYTNHIENIGGADDTFVAQCCPSFAKNNPKPKQGGVDINTNSETFSPA
;
A
#
# COMPACT_ATOMS: atom_id res chain seq x y z
N MET A 1 -31.88 -28.68 19.98
CA MET A 1 -30.46 -28.86 20.35
C MET A 1 -29.78 -27.49 20.26
N SER A 2 -30.23 -26.53 21.08
CA SER A 2 -29.73 -26.24 22.45
C SER A 2 -28.37 -25.52 22.37
N CYS A 3 -28.33 -24.18 22.29
CA CYS A 3 -28.36 -23.28 23.44
C CYS A 3 -27.74 -23.92 24.68
N PHE A 4 -26.41 -23.84 24.83
CA PHE A 4 -25.68 -23.85 26.11
C PHE A 4 -24.19 -23.61 25.80
N VAL A 5 -23.70 -22.40 26.08
CA VAL A 5 -22.47 -22.06 26.84
C VAL A 5 -22.32 -20.52 26.69
N PHE A 6 -23.16 -19.79 27.41
CA PHE A 6 -23.00 -18.37 27.68
C PHE A 6 -23.39 -18.18 29.15
N CYS A 7 -22.37 -18.08 30.01
CA CYS A 7 -22.35 -17.54 31.38
C CYS A 7 -21.31 -18.32 32.17
N PHE A 8 -20.12 -17.74 32.35
CA PHE A 8 -19.48 -17.77 33.66
C PHE A 8 -18.48 -16.60 33.75
N ILE A 9 -18.61 -15.86 34.86
CA ILE A 9 -17.70 -14.86 35.43
C ILE A 9 -17.88 -13.43 34.92
N CYS A 10 -18.89 -12.76 35.50
CA CYS A 10 -18.89 -11.33 35.75
C CYS A 10 -18.45 -11.12 37.21
N SER A 11 -17.34 -10.43 37.46
CA SER A 11 -17.05 -9.75 38.73
C SER A 11 -15.83 -8.84 38.59
N LYS A 12 -16.06 -7.56 38.28
CA LYS A 12 -15.72 -6.41 39.15
C LYS A 12 -15.96 -5.08 38.43
N GLU A 13 -16.99 -4.39 38.91
CA GLU A 13 -17.16 -2.93 39.00
C GLU A 13 -16.78 -2.06 37.79
N CYS A 14 -17.76 -1.81 36.92
CA CYS A 14 -17.84 -0.59 36.10
C CYS A 14 -19.02 0.26 36.58
N SER A 15 -18.70 1.45 37.09
CA SER A 15 -19.64 2.55 37.33
C SER A 15 -19.86 3.31 36.02
N CYS A 16 -21.12 3.48 35.65
CA CYS A 16 -21.61 4.10 34.41
C CYS A 16 -21.15 5.54 34.14
N HIS A 17 -21.02 5.91 32.85
CA HIS A 17 -21.83 6.99 32.26
C HIS A 17 -21.84 7.02 30.71
N SER A 18 -23.04 6.84 30.15
CA SER A 18 -23.65 7.27 28.88
C SER A 18 -22.81 7.60 27.62
N GLY A 19 -23.07 6.86 26.53
CA GLY A 19 -22.75 7.25 25.15
C GLY A 19 -23.20 6.19 24.12
N TYR A 20 -24.49 6.11 23.81
CA TYR A 20 -25.04 5.16 22.84
C TYR A 20 -24.72 5.59 21.39
N ALA A 21 -23.86 4.83 20.67
CA ALA A 21 -23.93 4.51 19.22
C ALA A 21 -22.64 3.91 18.61
N GLU A 22 -21.61 3.52 19.41
CA GLU A 22 -20.30 3.09 18.87
C GLU A 22 -19.98 1.58 19.07
N GLU A 23 -20.79 0.84 19.83
CA GLU A 23 -20.38 -0.45 20.41
C GLU A 23 -20.39 -1.71 19.50
N ARG A 24 -20.88 -1.66 18.24
CA ARG A 24 -20.96 -2.90 17.43
C ARG A 24 -19.64 -3.31 16.77
N GLY A 25 -18.67 -2.39 16.63
CA GLY A 25 -17.33 -2.69 16.10
C GLY A 25 -16.28 -2.97 17.18
N GLU A 26 -16.49 -2.44 18.38
CA GLU A 26 -15.53 -2.59 19.49
C GLU A 26 -15.73 -3.89 20.29
N ALA A 27 -16.97 -4.41 20.37
CA ALA A 27 -17.24 -5.65 21.09
C ALA A 27 -16.54 -6.89 20.48
N THR A 28 -16.30 -6.92 19.16
CA THR A 28 -15.51 -7.99 18.52
C THR A 28 -14.00 -7.80 18.68
N LYS A 29 -13.52 -6.55 18.76
CA LYS A 29 -12.11 -6.22 19.03
C LYS A 29 -11.72 -6.52 20.49
N ALA A 30 -12.61 -6.29 21.44
CA ALA A 30 -12.37 -6.56 22.86
C ALA A 30 -12.41 -8.07 23.20
N PHE A 31 -13.17 -8.88 22.47
CA PHE A 31 -13.29 -10.32 22.76
C PHE A 31 -12.12 -11.16 22.22
N PHE A 32 -11.42 -10.68 21.19
CA PHE A 32 -10.27 -11.36 20.56
C PHE A 32 -8.97 -10.57 20.63
N GLY A 33 -8.91 -9.49 21.43
CA GLY A 33 -7.66 -8.78 21.71
C GLY A 33 -6.63 -9.76 22.28
N ARG A 34 -5.37 -9.67 21.82
CA ARG A 34 -4.23 -10.49 22.24
C ARG A 34 -4.24 -10.65 23.77
N SER A 35 -4.79 -11.75 24.26
CA SER A 35 -4.71 -12.05 25.69
C SER A 35 -3.26 -12.43 25.99
N GLU A 36 -2.70 -11.95 27.10
CA GLU A 36 -1.36 -12.34 27.57
C GLU A 36 -1.26 -13.85 27.88
N SER A 37 -2.38 -14.57 27.82
CA SER A 37 -2.48 -16.02 27.99
C SER A 37 -2.32 -16.76 26.66
N THR A 38 -1.16 -17.41 26.49
CA THR A 38 -0.89 -18.34 25.38
C THR A 38 -1.94 -19.45 25.25
N PHE A 39 -2.57 -19.86 26.36
CA PHE A 39 -3.61 -20.89 26.36
C PHE A 39 -4.88 -20.42 25.65
N TRP A 40 -5.40 -19.23 25.99
CA TRP A 40 -6.61 -18.72 25.36
C TRP A 40 -6.39 -18.44 23.88
N ASN A 41 -5.22 -17.93 23.49
CA ASN A 41 -4.89 -17.70 22.09
C ASN A 41 -4.85 -19.01 21.28
N VAL A 42 -4.44 -20.15 21.87
CA VAL A 42 -4.46 -21.46 21.19
C VAL A 42 -5.89 -21.99 21.03
N VAL A 43 -6.76 -21.77 22.01
CA VAL A 43 -8.14 -22.27 21.98
C VAL A 43 -9.04 -21.42 21.10
N THR A 44 -8.90 -20.09 21.10
CA THR A 44 -9.77 -19.17 20.37
C THR A 44 -9.35 -18.94 18.93
N ALA A 45 -8.05 -19.06 18.61
CA ALA A 45 -7.53 -18.83 17.27
C ALA A 45 -8.18 -19.69 16.17
N PRO A 46 -8.40 -21.02 16.33
CA PRO A 46 -9.05 -21.82 15.29
C PRO A 46 -10.47 -21.35 14.97
N PHE A 47 -11.23 -20.94 15.98
CA PHE A 47 -12.59 -20.42 15.79
C PHE A 47 -12.59 -19.05 15.13
N ALA A 48 -11.68 -18.15 15.54
CA ALA A 48 -11.51 -16.85 14.90
C ALA A 48 -11.13 -17.00 13.42
N LEU A 49 -10.15 -17.86 13.13
CA LEU A 49 -9.70 -18.13 11.76
C LEU A 49 -10.82 -18.69 10.89
N LEU A 50 -11.60 -19.65 11.43
CA LEU A 50 -12.73 -20.23 10.72
C LEU A 50 -13.83 -19.20 10.46
N TRP A 51 -14.17 -18.39 11.45
CA TRP A 51 -15.18 -17.34 11.32
C TRP A 51 -14.79 -16.32 10.25
N HIS A 52 -13.55 -15.83 10.26
CA HIS A 52 -13.06 -14.89 9.25
C HIS A 52 -13.05 -15.49 7.84
N ALA A 53 -12.62 -16.75 7.68
CA ALA A 53 -12.69 -17.42 6.38
C ALA A 53 -14.14 -17.57 5.88
N LEU A 54 -15.06 -18.00 6.73
CA LEU A 54 -16.47 -18.17 6.38
C LEU A 54 -17.13 -16.82 6.04
N TYR A 55 -16.88 -15.79 6.84
CA TYR A 55 -17.43 -14.46 6.62
C TYR A 55 -16.92 -13.83 5.33
N THR A 56 -15.61 -13.83 5.13
CA THR A 56 -14.99 -13.13 4.01
C THR A 56 -15.24 -13.82 2.67
N TYR A 57 -15.20 -15.15 2.61
CA TYR A 57 -15.28 -15.88 1.34
C TYR A 57 -16.63 -16.54 1.15
N PHE A 58 -17.05 -17.40 2.08
CA PHE A 58 -18.26 -18.22 1.90
C PHE A 58 -19.54 -17.38 1.91
N PHE A 59 -19.77 -16.58 2.97
CA PHE A 59 -20.97 -15.76 3.09
C PHE A 59 -21.01 -14.63 2.06
N MET A 60 -19.86 -14.00 1.74
CA MET A 60 -19.81 -13.02 0.65
C MET A 60 -20.10 -13.65 -0.71
N CYS A 61 -19.63 -14.87 -0.98
CA CYS A 61 -19.90 -15.56 -2.24
C CYS A 61 -21.40 -15.87 -2.38
N ILE A 62 -22.02 -16.40 -1.34
CA ILE A 62 -23.47 -16.60 -1.29
C ILE A 62 -24.21 -15.28 -1.45
N TRP A 63 -23.76 -14.21 -0.78
CA TRP A 63 -24.38 -12.91 -0.88
C TRP A 63 -24.35 -12.35 -2.30
N VAL A 64 -23.25 -12.51 -3.04
CA VAL A 64 -23.14 -12.11 -4.45
C VAL A 64 -24.13 -12.91 -5.30
N TYR A 65 -24.17 -14.23 -5.17
CA TYR A 65 -25.13 -15.06 -5.90
C TYR A 65 -26.58 -14.73 -5.55
N LEU A 66 -26.89 -14.51 -4.27
CA LEU A 66 -28.22 -14.13 -3.82
C LEU A 66 -28.60 -12.76 -4.36
N THR A 67 -27.70 -11.79 -4.31
CA THR A 67 -27.92 -10.45 -4.87
C THR A 67 -28.14 -10.54 -6.38
N ARG A 68 -27.41 -11.39 -7.10
CA ARG A 68 -27.62 -11.61 -8.54
C ARG A 68 -28.93 -12.32 -8.84
N ALA A 69 -29.30 -13.32 -8.06
CA ALA A 69 -30.57 -14.03 -8.22
C ALA A 69 -31.76 -13.13 -7.90
N LEU A 70 -31.68 -12.35 -6.82
CA LEU A 70 -32.64 -11.34 -6.45
C LEU A 70 -32.69 -10.25 -7.52
N ASN A 71 -31.54 -9.73 -7.96
CA ASN A 71 -31.51 -8.79 -9.06
C ASN A 71 -32.08 -9.40 -10.33
N HIS A 72 -31.86 -10.66 -10.69
CA HIS A 72 -32.45 -11.25 -11.90
C HIS A 72 -33.98 -11.44 -11.79
N THR A 73 -34.47 -11.82 -10.60
CA THR A 73 -35.90 -12.00 -10.32
C THR A 73 -36.64 -10.68 -10.18
N PHE A 74 -36.05 -9.70 -9.48
CA PHE A 74 -36.52 -8.33 -9.43
C PHE A 74 -36.26 -7.57 -10.72
N CYS A 75 -35.27 -7.91 -11.55
CA CYS A 75 -35.03 -7.36 -12.89
C CYS A 75 -36.06 -7.89 -13.87
N PHE A 76 -36.73 -9.02 -13.65
CA PHE A 76 -37.91 -9.35 -14.46
C PHE A 76 -39.11 -8.40 -14.17
N LEU A 77 -39.24 -7.93 -12.92
CA LEU A 77 -40.23 -6.93 -12.50
C LEU A 77 -39.76 -5.48 -12.77
N CYS A 78 -38.45 -5.24 -12.66
CA CYS A 78 -37.77 -3.98 -12.88
C CYS A 78 -37.48 -3.78 -14.36
N ILE A 79 -37.27 -4.74 -15.26
CA ILE A 79 -37.20 -4.47 -16.72
C ILE A 79 -38.50 -3.79 -17.19
N LYS A 80 -39.63 -4.01 -16.52
CA LYS A 80 -40.87 -3.25 -16.72
C LYS A 80 -40.88 -1.84 -16.10
N TYR A 81 -40.08 -1.59 -15.06
CA TYR A 81 -39.94 -0.32 -14.32
C TYR A 81 -38.64 0.47 -14.60
N ASP A 82 -37.65 -0.16 -15.21
CA ASP A 82 -36.26 0.24 -15.44
C ASP A 82 -36.04 0.61 -16.90
N TYR A 83 -36.92 0.13 -17.80
CA TYR A 83 -37.26 0.85 -19.05
C TYR A 83 -37.69 2.31 -18.77
N PHE A 84 -38.12 2.64 -17.55
CA PHE A 84 -38.42 4.01 -17.11
C PHE A 84 -37.28 4.67 -16.30
N ASN A 85 -36.31 3.91 -15.76
CA ASN A 85 -35.24 4.42 -14.88
C ASN A 85 -33.85 4.45 -15.52
N GLU A 86 -33.65 3.86 -16.71
CA GLU A 86 -32.49 4.14 -17.60
C GLU A 86 -32.37 5.63 -17.96
N PHE A 87 -33.40 6.44 -17.69
CA PHE A 87 -33.44 7.87 -18.01
C PHE A 87 -32.77 8.80 -16.99
N TYR A 88 -32.33 8.34 -15.81
CA TYR A 88 -31.77 9.24 -14.78
C TYR A 88 -30.33 8.89 -14.36
N GLU A 89 -29.40 9.48 -15.13
CA GLU A 89 -27.97 9.59 -14.83
C GLU A 89 -27.74 10.27 -13.48
N PHE A 90 -26.83 9.72 -12.68
CA PHE A 90 -26.45 10.37 -11.43
C PHE A 90 -25.52 11.55 -11.71
N VAL A 91 -26.00 12.74 -11.39
CA VAL A 91 -25.20 13.97 -11.38
C VAL A 91 -24.96 14.37 -9.93
N ASP A 92 -23.69 14.50 -9.56
CA ASP A 92 -23.32 14.94 -8.22
C ASP A 92 -23.56 16.44 -8.08
N THR A 93 -24.64 16.81 -7.37
CA THR A 93 -25.00 18.21 -7.11
C THR A 93 -24.05 18.89 -6.12
N SER A 94 -23.37 18.13 -5.27
CA SER A 94 -22.40 18.65 -4.30
C SER A 94 -21.02 18.88 -4.92
N PHE A 95 -20.75 18.27 -6.08
CA PHE A 95 -19.51 18.43 -6.82
C PHE A 95 -19.79 18.57 -8.33
N PRO A 96 -20.43 19.67 -8.75
CA PRO A 96 -20.89 19.82 -10.13
C PRO A 96 -19.72 20.02 -11.10
N SER A 97 -19.75 19.27 -12.20
CA SER A 97 -18.70 19.32 -13.24
C SER A 97 -18.55 20.71 -13.88
N ALA A 98 -19.61 21.52 -13.90
CA ALA A 98 -19.59 22.88 -14.46
C ALA A 98 -18.71 23.85 -13.65
N ASP A 99 -18.76 23.77 -12.31
CA ASP A 99 -17.98 24.64 -11.43
C ASP A 99 -16.50 24.27 -11.47
N GLU A 100 -16.20 22.97 -11.45
CA GLU A 100 -14.84 22.47 -11.58
C GLU A 100 -14.24 22.80 -12.95
N LYS A 101 -15.03 22.70 -14.03
CA LYS A 101 -14.63 23.16 -15.37
C LYS A 101 -14.23 24.64 -15.36
N LYS A 102 -14.98 25.50 -14.67
CA LYS A 102 -14.66 26.93 -14.56
C LYS A 102 -13.35 27.15 -13.78
N LYS A 103 -13.18 26.48 -12.63
CA LYS A 103 -11.96 26.57 -11.81
C LYS A 103 -10.72 26.09 -12.58
N LEU A 104 -10.82 24.99 -13.31
CA LEU A 104 -9.70 24.42 -14.08
C LEU A 104 -9.38 25.23 -15.33
N LYS A 105 -10.39 25.73 -16.07
CA LYS A 105 -10.17 26.62 -17.22
C LYS A 105 -9.39 27.89 -16.83
N ASN A 106 -9.75 28.51 -15.71
CA ASN A 106 -9.05 29.69 -15.21
C ASN A 106 -7.57 29.42 -14.88
N LYS A 107 -7.23 28.18 -14.51
CA LYS A 107 -5.88 27.80 -14.08
C LYS A 107 -5.00 27.31 -15.23
N PHE A 108 -5.57 26.63 -16.23
CA PHE A 108 -4.82 26.01 -17.33
C PHE A 108 -4.95 26.72 -18.68
N ALA A 109 -5.78 27.76 -18.80
CA ALA A 109 -5.96 28.56 -20.02
C ALA A 109 -6.09 27.72 -21.31
N ALA A 110 -6.82 26.60 -21.23
CA ALA A 110 -6.97 25.65 -22.34
C ALA A 110 -8.32 25.80 -23.05
N ASP A 111 -8.29 25.88 -24.38
CA ASP A 111 -9.46 26.15 -25.23
C ASP A 111 -10.49 25.01 -25.25
N GLN A 112 -10.04 23.75 -25.22
CA GLN A 112 -10.89 22.56 -25.29
C GLN A 112 -10.86 21.74 -24.00
N PHE A 113 -11.49 22.28 -22.95
CA PHE A 113 -11.72 21.56 -21.70
C PHE A 113 -13.15 21.00 -21.67
N GLU A 114 -13.30 19.70 -21.46
CA GLU A 114 -14.58 19.00 -21.39
C GLU A 114 -14.63 17.98 -20.26
N PHE A 115 -15.84 17.67 -19.78
CA PHE A 115 -16.05 16.58 -18.84
C PHE A 115 -16.76 15.46 -19.60
N LEU A 116 -16.13 14.29 -19.67
CA LEU A 116 -16.65 13.13 -20.38
C LEU A 116 -17.04 12.04 -19.38
N ARG A 117 -18.10 11.30 -19.68
CA ARG A 117 -18.50 10.13 -18.90
C ARG A 117 -17.67 8.92 -19.30
N ALA A 118 -17.60 7.92 -18.42
CA ALA A 118 -16.93 6.65 -18.70
C ALA A 118 -17.34 6.03 -20.06
N ARG A 119 -18.63 6.08 -20.40
CA ARG A 119 -19.17 5.55 -21.67
C ARG A 119 -18.73 6.31 -22.93
N ASP A 120 -18.31 7.56 -22.78
CA ASP A 120 -18.02 8.44 -23.92
C ASP A 120 -16.58 8.23 -24.43
N PHE A 121 -15.67 7.77 -23.56
CA PHE A 121 -14.26 7.53 -23.91
C PHE A 121 -13.84 6.05 -23.89
N CYS A 122 -14.54 5.19 -23.14
CA CYS A 122 -14.27 3.74 -23.10
C CYS A 122 -15.43 2.95 -23.72
N LYS A 123 -15.12 1.92 -24.50
CA LYS A 123 -16.12 1.06 -25.16
C LYS A 123 -16.86 0.20 -24.13
N ASN A 124 -16.10 -0.47 -23.26
CA ASN A 124 -16.64 -1.35 -22.22
C ASN A 124 -16.09 -0.98 -20.84
N PRO A 125 -16.48 0.17 -20.25
CA PRO A 125 -15.97 0.58 -18.95
C PRO A 125 -16.21 -0.50 -17.90
N LYS A 126 -15.17 -0.86 -17.17
CA LYS A 126 -15.20 -1.74 -15.99
C LYS A 126 -14.67 -0.94 -14.80
N LEU A 127 -15.20 -1.20 -13.60
CA LEU A 127 -14.65 -0.55 -12.41
C LEU A 127 -13.25 -1.12 -12.10
N PHE A 128 -13.18 -2.45 -11.99
CA PHE A 128 -11.97 -3.25 -11.92
C PHE A 128 -12.06 -4.38 -12.97
N HIS A 129 -10.96 -4.71 -13.64
CA HIS A 129 -10.90 -5.86 -14.55
C HIS A 129 -10.64 -7.16 -13.78
N ASN A 130 -9.88 -7.10 -12.68
CA ASN A 130 -9.72 -8.15 -11.67
C ASN A 130 -9.29 -7.53 -10.33
N LYS A 131 -7.97 -7.34 -10.16
CA LYS A 131 -7.35 -6.67 -9.01
C LYS A 131 -6.91 -5.27 -9.43
N ALA A 132 -7.06 -4.30 -8.53
CA ALA A 132 -6.40 -3.01 -8.71
C ALA A 132 -4.89 -3.24 -8.62
N THR A 133 -4.20 -3.07 -9.73
CA THR A 133 -2.75 -3.17 -9.78
C THR A 133 -2.14 -1.80 -9.99
N PRO A 134 -0.90 -1.57 -9.52
CA PRO A 134 -0.24 -0.30 -9.78
C PRO A 134 0.15 -0.14 -11.25
N ARG A 135 -0.02 -1.19 -12.08
CA ARG A 135 0.09 -1.09 -13.55
C ARG A 135 -1.11 -0.42 -14.17
N ASP A 136 -2.21 -0.24 -13.45
CA ASP A 136 -3.39 0.40 -14.01
C ASP A 136 -3.25 1.93 -13.92
N ILE A 137 -2.44 2.44 -13.00
CA ILE A 137 -2.25 3.87 -12.81
C ILE A 137 -1.39 4.46 -13.93
N VAL A 138 -1.94 5.43 -14.67
CA VAL A 138 -1.26 6.22 -15.69
C VAL A 138 -1.44 7.70 -15.36
N GLN A 139 -0.38 8.48 -15.48
CA GLN A 139 -0.47 9.92 -15.31
C GLN A 139 -1.14 10.55 -16.54
N GLY A 140 -2.08 11.48 -16.32
CA GLY A 140 -2.57 12.33 -17.40
C GLY A 140 -1.70 13.54 -17.66
N THR A 141 -2.34 14.60 -18.16
CA THR A 141 -1.64 15.79 -18.67
C THR A 141 -0.94 16.60 -17.55
N ILE A 142 -1.35 16.45 -16.29
CA ILE A 142 -0.84 17.21 -15.15
C ILE A 142 0.08 16.38 -14.23
N GLY A 143 1.12 17.03 -13.73
CA GLY A 143 2.07 16.54 -12.71
C GLY A 143 1.52 16.39 -11.30
N ASN A 144 0.69 15.37 -11.04
CA ASN A 144 0.26 15.00 -9.67
C ASN A 144 1.09 13.83 -9.09
N GLY A 145 2.41 13.89 -9.25
CA GLY A 145 3.32 12.79 -8.91
C GLY A 145 3.22 12.29 -7.47
N TRP A 146 3.00 13.20 -6.52
CA TRP A 146 2.82 12.89 -5.10
C TRP A 146 1.59 12.01 -4.84
N LEU A 147 0.45 12.33 -5.47
CA LEU A 147 -0.80 11.60 -5.30
C LEU A 147 -0.72 10.25 -5.99
N LEU A 148 -0.21 10.24 -7.23
CA LEU A 148 -0.04 9.01 -8.00
C LEU A 148 0.90 8.03 -7.30
N SER A 149 1.96 8.50 -6.65
CA SER A 149 2.87 7.64 -5.88
C SER A 149 2.18 7.01 -4.68
N ALA A 150 1.37 7.77 -3.95
CA ALA A 150 0.57 7.22 -2.85
C ALA A 150 -0.44 6.18 -3.35
N LEU A 151 -1.08 6.42 -4.50
CA LEU A 151 -1.98 5.45 -5.15
C LEU A 151 -1.23 4.21 -5.64
N VAL A 152 -0.02 4.36 -6.18
CA VAL A 152 0.83 3.25 -6.61
C VAL A 152 1.24 2.40 -5.41
N ALA A 153 1.74 3.03 -4.34
CA ALA A 153 2.10 2.33 -3.10
C ALA A 153 0.90 1.57 -2.52
N MET A 154 -0.30 2.17 -2.56
CA MET A 154 -1.52 1.48 -2.16
C MET A 154 -1.85 0.29 -3.06
N ALA A 155 -1.75 0.45 -4.38
CA ALA A 155 -2.16 -0.60 -5.31
C ALA A 155 -1.26 -1.85 -5.25
N GLU A 156 -0.08 -1.77 -4.60
CA GLU A 156 0.73 -2.95 -4.24
C GLU A 156 0.03 -3.82 -3.17
N HIS A 157 -0.98 -3.25 -2.50
CA HIS A 157 -1.88 -3.93 -1.57
C HIS A 157 -3.33 -3.84 -2.08
N PRO A 158 -3.76 -4.69 -3.04
CA PRO A 158 -5.09 -4.61 -3.67
C PRO A 158 -6.25 -4.62 -2.68
N GLY A 159 -6.15 -5.34 -1.56
CA GLY A 159 -7.17 -5.36 -0.51
C GLY A 159 -7.43 -3.99 0.12
N LEU A 160 -6.42 -3.11 0.17
CA LEU A 160 -6.58 -1.75 0.66
C LEU A 160 -7.39 -0.90 -0.33
N VAL A 161 -7.11 -1.02 -1.64
CA VAL A 161 -7.91 -0.35 -2.68
C VAL A 161 -9.36 -0.82 -2.59
N SER A 162 -9.59 -2.12 -2.53
CA SER A 162 -10.94 -2.67 -2.49
C SER A 162 -11.72 -2.25 -1.23
N LYS A 163 -11.06 -2.11 -0.07
CA LYS A 163 -11.66 -1.59 1.16
C LYS A 163 -12.16 -0.15 1.03
N THR A 164 -11.49 0.67 0.20
CA THR A 164 -11.91 2.05 -0.08
C THR A 164 -13.18 2.10 -0.94
N PHE A 165 -13.44 1.10 -1.79
CA PHE A 165 -14.60 1.07 -2.67
C PHE A 165 -15.78 0.28 -2.06
N LEU A 166 -16.87 0.98 -1.73
CA LEU A 166 -18.11 0.31 -1.32
C LEU A 166 -18.87 -0.24 -2.54
N THR A 167 -18.81 0.49 -3.66
CA THR A 167 -19.34 0.03 -4.94
C THR A 167 -18.34 -0.95 -5.58
N ARG A 168 -18.75 -2.19 -5.79
CA ARG A 168 -17.87 -3.28 -6.27
C ARG A 168 -17.93 -3.50 -7.77
N GLU A 169 -19.05 -3.16 -8.40
CA GLU A 169 -19.29 -3.34 -9.82
C GLU A 169 -19.54 -1.98 -10.47
N ARG A 170 -19.44 -1.91 -11.81
CA ARG A 170 -19.80 -0.68 -12.53
C ARG A 170 -21.26 -0.34 -12.27
N SER A 171 -21.52 0.90 -11.85
CA SER A 171 -22.87 1.42 -11.76
C SER A 171 -23.38 1.82 -13.14
N THR A 172 -24.51 1.26 -13.58
CA THR A 172 -25.18 1.68 -14.83
C THR A 172 -25.63 3.13 -14.80
N ARG A 173 -25.90 3.67 -13.60
CA ARG A 173 -26.27 5.07 -13.36
C ARG A 173 -25.08 6.02 -13.23
N GLY A 174 -23.85 5.48 -13.19
CA GLY A 174 -22.63 6.27 -13.00
C GLY A 174 -22.39 6.75 -11.57
N LYS A 175 -23.04 6.18 -10.54
CA LYS A 175 -22.84 6.55 -9.13
C LYS A 175 -21.87 5.59 -8.44
N TYR A 176 -20.83 6.14 -7.82
CA TYR A 176 -19.84 5.38 -7.06
C TYR A 176 -19.77 5.87 -5.62
N SER A 177 -19.59 4.95 -4.69
CA SER A 177 -19.51 5.24 -3.26
C SER A 177 -18.17 4.74 -2.73
N LEU A 178 -17.40 5.64 -2.12
CA LEU A 178 -16.07 5.37 -1.60
C LEU A 178 -16.04 5.74 -0.12
N ARG A 179 -15.32 4.96 0.68
CA ARG A 179 -15.09 5.22 2.09
C ARG A 179 -13.69 5.83 2.24
N LEU A 180 -13.64 7.09 2.61
CA LEU A 180 -12.40 7.84 2.82
C LEU A 180 -12.32 8.34 4.26
N TYR A 181 -11.11 8.48 4.79
CA TYR A 181 -10.88 9.01 6.11
C TYR A 181 -10.76 10.53 6.04
N ASN A 182 -11.67 11.22 6.73
CA ASN A 182 -11.56 12.65 6.92
C ASN A 182 -10.70 12.92 8.17
N ALA A 183 -9.44 13.30 7.95
CA ALA A 183 -8.48 13.55 9.02
C ALA A 183 -8.88 14.73 9.94
N PHE A 184 -9.66 15.67 9.43
CA PHE A 184 -10.15 16.85 10.18
C PHE A 184 -11.21 16.47 11.19
N GLU A 185 -12.20 15.70 10.74
CA GLU A 185 -13.29 15.20 11.57
C GLU A 185 -12.89 13.90 12.31
N LYS A 186 -11.69 13.39 12.03
CA LYS A 186 -11.11 12.15 12.57
C LYS A 186 -12.02 10.93 12.41
N ARG A 187 -12.84 10.91 11.35
CA ARG A 187 -13.83 9.86 11.09
C ARG A 187 -13.83 9.41 9.65
N TRP A 188 -14.37 8.21 9.43
CA TRP A 188 -14.61 7.68 8.10
C TRP A 188 -15.89 8.27 7.51
N GLU A 189 -15.81 8.74 6.28
CA GLU A 189 -16.91 9.32 5.53
C GLU A 189 -17.15 8.56 4.24
N ILE A 190 -18.42 8.50 3.84
CA ILE A 190 -18.81 7.93 2.55
C ILE A 190 -18.93 9.07 1.56
N VAL A 191 -18.01 9.10 0.60
CA VAL A 191 -17.98 10.06 -0.50
C VAL A 191 -18.67 9.46 -1.71
N TYR A 192 -19.75 10.11 -2.15
CA TYR A 192 -20.43 9.78 -3.39
C TYR A 192 -19.84 10.58 -4.53
N VAL A 193 -19.55 9.94 -5.66
CA VAL A 193 -19.06 10.60 -6.88
C VAL A 193 -19.75 10.04 -8.11
N ASP A 194 -19.79 10.85 -9.15
CA ASP A 194 -20.26 10.46 -10.48
C ASP A 194 -19.07 10.20 -11.44
N ASP A 195 -19.28 9.46 -12.53
CA ASP A 195 -18.24 9.10 -13.53
C ASP A 195 -17.94 10.15 -14.61
N SER A 196 -18.19 11.43 -14.33
CA SER A 196 -17.74 12.54 -15.18
C SER A 196 -16.30 12.92 -14.87
N PHE A 197 -15.38 12.82 -15.84
CA PHE A 197 -13.96 13.16 -15.65
C PHE A 197 -13.49 14.26 -16.60
N PRO A 198 -12.50 15.08 -16.19
CA PRO A 198 -11.98 16.15 -17.02
C PRO A 198 -11.01 15.67 -18.11
N PHE A 199 -11.25 16.10 -19.34
CA PHE A 199 -10.44 15.87 -20.52
C PHE A 199 -10.02 17.18 -21.18
N VAL A 200 -8.80 17.20 -21.73
CA VAL A 200 -8.27 18.27 -22.58
C VAL A 200 -7.70 17.66 -23.84
N ASN A 201 -8.17 18.12 -25.00
CA ASN A 201 -7.74 17.62 -26.32
C ASN A 201 -7.81 16.08 -26.43
N GLY A 202 -8.89 15.47 -25.92
CA GLY A 202 -9.09 14.02 -25.94
C GLY A 202 -8.21 13.20 -24.99
N ARG A 203 -7.43 13.84 -24.10
CA ARG A 203 -6.64 13.16 -23.06
C ARG A 203 -7.11 13.52 -21.66
N ALA A 204 -7.04 12.57 -20.73
CA ALA A 204 -7.37 12.81 -19.34
C ALA A 204 -6.43 13.90 -18.75
N VAL A 205 -7.02 14.82 -18.00
CA VAL A 205 -6.27 15.91 -17.37
C VAL A 205 -5.46 15.40 -16.18
N PHE A 206 -6.07 14.51 -15.39
CA PHE A 206 -5.50 13.92 -14.19
C PHE A 206 -5.18 12.42 -14.41
N ALA A 207 -5.20 11.59 -13.36
CA ALA A 207 -4.92 10.17 -13.50
C ALA A 207 -5.86 9.49 -14.51
N GLN A 208 -5.32 8.54 -15.24
CA GLN A 208 -6.06 7.68 -16.16
C GLN A 208 -5.75 6.23 -15.80
N ALA A 209 -6.74 5.34 -15.91
CA ALA A 209 -6.46 3.92 -15.78
C ALA A 209 -6.00 3.34 -17.13
N LEU A 210 -5.22 2.26 -17.09
CA LEU A 210 -4.82 1.53 -18.28
C LEU A 210 -6.01 0.71 -18.82
N GLY A 211 -6.33 0.86 -20.10
CA GLY A 211 -7.41 0.10 -20.75
C GLY A 211 -8.79 0.66 -20.44
N ASP A 212 -9.76 -0.22 -20.16
CA ASP A 212 -11.17 0.13 -19.92
C ASP A 212 -11.52 0.25 -18.41
N GLU A 213 -10.52 0.33 -17.53
CA GLU A 213 -10.74 0.54 -16.09
C GLU A 213 -11.03 2.01 -15.77
N ILE A 214 -11.75 2.26 -14.66
CA ILE A 214 -12.04 3.64 -14.21
C ILE A 214 -11.77 3.89 -12.73
N TRP A 215 -11.37 2.89 -11.95
CA TRP A 215 -11.22 3.02 -10.50
C TRP A 215 -10.24 4.14 -10.10
N VAL A 216 -9.12 4.30 -10.81
CA VAL A 216 -8.11 5.34 -10.52
C VAL A 216 -8.75 6.73 -10.63
N MET A 217 -9.54 6.95 -11.68
CA MET A 217 -10.21 8.22 -11.96
C MET A 217 -11.31 8.51 -10.92
N VAL A 218 -12.09 7.48 -10.57
CA VAL A 218 -13.14 7.57 -9.53
C VAL A 218 -12.53 7.91 -8.18
N LEU A 219 -11.42 7.26 -7.82
CA LEU A 219 -10.72 7.47 -6.55
C LEU A 219 -10.12 8.87 -6.45
N GLU A 220 -9.43 9.32 -7.51
CA GLU A 220 -8.87 10.67 -7.56
C GLU A 220 -9.95 11.74 -7.46
N LYS A 221 -11.10 11.53 -8.11
CA LYS A 221 -12.26 12.42 -8.00
C LYS A 221 -12.81 12.47 -6.57
N ALA A 222 -12.91 11.32 -5.90
CA ALA A 222 -13.37 11.27 -4.52
C ALA A 222 -12.42 12.01 -3.56
N LEU A 223 -11.10 11.89 -3.78
CA LEU A 223 -10.10 12.66 -3.04
C LEU A 223 -10.17 14.16 -3.36
N ALA A 224 -10.38 14.53 -4.62
CA ALA A 224 -10.59 15.92 -5.03
C ALA A 224 -11.82 16.53 -4.33
N LYS A 225 -12.91 15.77 -4.23
CA LYS A 225 -14.13 16.16 -3.52
C LYS A 225 -13.89 16.30 -2.01
N LEU A 226 -13.18 15.36 -1.39
CA LEU A 226 -12.80 15.43 0.03
C LEU A 226 -11.93 16.66 0.32
N ARG A 227 -11.06 17.04 -0.62
CA ARG A 227 -10.22 18.26 -0.53
C ARG A 227 -10.97 19.54 -0.93
N GLY A 228 -12.10 19.41 -1.60
CA GLY A 228 -13.01 20.49 -2.02
C GLY A 228 -12.96 20.88 -3.51
N SER A 229 -11.90 20.55 -4.25
CA SER A 229 -11.82 20.75 -5.72
C SER A 229 -10.65 19.99 -6.35
N TYR A 230 -10.72 19.79 -7.66
CA TYR A 230 -9.57 19.28 -8.43
C TYR A 230 -8.36 20.22 -8.36
N SER A 231 -8.61 21.53 -8.30
CA SER A 231 -7.53 22.52 -8.16
C SER A 231 -6.77 22.42 -6.84
N ALA A 232 -7.41 21.89 -5.79
CA ALA A 232 -6.82 21.72 -4.47
C ALA A 232 -5.91 20.50 -4.36
N ILE A 233 -6.05 19.51 -5.26
CA ILE A 233 -5.17 18.33 -5.34
C ILE A 233 -4.03 18.48 -6.34
N LEU A 234 -3.87 19.65 -6.97
CA LEU A 234 -2.73 19.93 -7.86
C LEU A 234 -1.42 20.03 -7.08
N THR A 235 -1.49 20.57 -5.87
CA THR A 235 -0.36 20.71 -4.96
C THR A 235 -0.72 20.03 -3.66
N GLY A 236 0.10 19.10 -3.20
CA GLY A 236 -0.20 18.37 -1.99
C GLY A 236 0.97 17.53 -1.52
N ASN A 237 0.66 16.61 -0.61
CA ASN A 237 1.65 15.78 0.08
C ASN A 237 1.15 14.33 0.09
N SER A 238 2.02 13.38 -0.27
CA SER A 238 1.76 11.94 -0.24
C SER A 238 1.26 11.47 1.13
N LEU A 239 1.73 12.06 2.24
CA LEU A 239 1.26 11.76 3.59
C LEU A 239 -0.26 11.98 3.74
N TRP A 240 -0.77 13.09 3.22
CA TRP A 240 -2.21 13.39 3.29
C TRP A 240 -3.00 12.36 2.49
N ALA A 241 -2.55 12.01 1.28
CA ALA A 241 -3.21 11.00 0.47
C ALA A 241 -3.22 9.63 1.17
N MET A 242 -2.07 9.17 1.68
CA MET A 242 -1.98 7.90 2.40
C MET A 242 -2.93 7.89 3.61
N ARG A 243 -2.92 8.95 4.42
CA ARG A 243 -3.80 9.08 5.60
C ARG A 243 -5.28 9.15 5.24
N ALA A 244 -5.66 9.89 4.18
CA ALA A 244 -7.04 9.97 3.73
C ALA A 244 -7.59 8.62 3.25
N LEU A 245 -6.69 7.72 2.85
CA LEU A 245 -7.06 6.42 2.32
C LEU A 245 -7.03 5.30 3.38
N THR A 246 -6.06 5.34 4.28
CA THR A 246 -5.87 4.30 5.31
C THR A 246 -6.50 4.68 6.65
N GLY A 247 -6.55 5.97 6.99
CA GLY A 247 -6.84 6.47 8.33
C GLY A 247 -5.71 6.24 9.35
N ASP A 248 -4.60 5.68 8.92
CA ASP A 248 -3.49 5.27 9.79
C ASP A 248 -2.51 6.42 10.08
N HIS A 249 -1.57 6.18 10.98
CA HIS A 249 -0.53 7.14 11.33
C HIS A 249 0.49 7.33 10.18
N VAL A 250 0.82 8.59 9.90
CA VAL A 250 1.77 8.96 8.84
C VAL A 250 2.83 9.90 9.36
N PHE A 251 4.06 9.78 8.86
CA PHE A 251 5.16 10.68 9.16
C PHE A 251 6.15 10.75 8.00
N ARG A 252 6.96 11.81 7.98
CA ARG A 252 8.03 12.02 7.00
C ARG A 252 9.38 11.96 7.69
N LEU A 253 10.35 11.33 7.04
CA LEU A 253 11.76 11.51 7.31
C LEU A 253 12.29 12.50 6.30
N THR A 254 12.89 13.59 6.77
CA THR A 254 13.53 14.60 5.92
C THR A 254 14.99 14.71 6.29
N LYS A 255 15.85 14.90 5.30
CA LYS A 255 17.21 15.33 5.62
C LYS A 255 17.18 16.70 6.29
N TYR A 256 17.97 16.88 7.33
CA TYR A 256 18.17 18.17 7.95
C TYR A 256 19.65 18.57 7.87
N ARG A 257 19.89 19.88 7.73
CA ARG A 257 21.23 20.44 7.69
C ARG A 257 21.63 20.87 9.10
N ASP A 258 22.70 20.30 9.63
CA ASP A 258 23.31 20.85 10.84
C ASP A 258 23.93 22.22 10.49
N SER A 259 23.51 23.25 11.23
CA SER A 259 24.01 24.61 11.10
C SER A 259 25.52 24.75 11.37
N ASN A 260 26.11 23.79 12.11
CA ASN A 260 27.50 23.85 12.55
C ASN A 260 28.51 23.09 11.67
N SER A 261 28.05 22.28 10.70
CA SER A 261 28.97 21.57 9.79
C SER A 261 29.18 22.34 8.48
N ARG A 262 30.44 22.74 8.22
CA ARG A 262 30.87 23.29 6.91
C ARG A 262 31.01 22.23 5.81
N ASN A 263 30.90 20.94 6.15
CA ASN A 263 31.05 19.83 5.22
C ASN A 263 29.68 19.20 4.91
N TRP A 264 29.37 19.05 3.61
CA TRP A 264 28.15 18.45 3.03
C TRP A 264 28.01 16.94 3.27
N LYS A 265 28.20 16.44 4.49
CA LYS A 265 27.93 15.02 4.79
C LYS A 265 26.49 14.86 5.29
N GLU A 266 25.55 14.99 4.34
CA GLU A 266 24.09 14.99 4.48
C GLU A 266 23.49 13.58 4.69
N ARG A 267 23.85 12.89 5.78
CA ARG A 267 23.29 11.55 6.12
C ARG A 267 22.37 11.53 7.34
N ASN A 268 22.03 12.71 7.87
CA ASN A 268 21.19 12.81 9.05
C ASN A 268 19.74 13.07 8.64
N TRP A 269 18.83 12.31 9.24
CA TRP A 269 17.41 12.38 8.98
C TRP A 269 16.68 12.81 10.24
N GLN A 270 15.66 13.65 10.08
CA GLN A 270 14.77 14.06 11.15
C GLN A 270 13.35 13.63 10.80
N ARG A 271 12.63 13.14 11.81
CA ARG A 271 11.22 12.84 11.66
C ARG A 271 10.36 14.10 11.78
N VAL A 272 9.33 14.14 10.96
CA VAL A 272 8.37 15.24 10.85
C VAL A 272 6.97 14.62 10.79
N ASN A 273 6.09 15.02 11.69
CA ASN A 273 4.73 14.49 11.74
C ASN A 273 3.77 15.41 10.99
N LEU A 274 2.74 14.82 10.37
CA LEU A 274 1.65 15.56 9.75
C LEU A 274 0.60 15.91 10.82
N ILE A 275 0.27 17.19 10.93
CA ILE A 275 -0.70 17.71 11.90
C ILE A 275 -1.84 18.39 11.16
N ASP A 276 -3.05 17.91 11.44
CA ASP A 276 -4.28 18.41 10.85
C ASP A 276 -4.71 19.71 11.57
N LYS A 277 -4.82 20.82 10.82
CA LYS A 277 -5.30 22.10 11.36
C LYS A 277 -6.82 22.12 11.44
N SER A 278 -7.37 22.65 12.53
CA SER A 278 -8.82 22.71 12.72
C SER A 278 -9.51 23.71 11.77
N LEU A 279 -10.77 23.43 11.43
CA LEU A 279 -11.59 24.25 10.51
C LEU A 279 -11.79 25.71 10.98
N SER A 280 -11.55 26.04 12.25
CA SER A 280 -11.70 27.42 12.74
C SER A 280 -10.62 28.36 12.20
N GLU A 281 -9.48 27.83 11.73
CA GLU A 281 -8.34 28.64 11.26
C GLU A 281 -8.32 28.83 9.74
N HIS A 282 -8.84 27.87 8.96
CA HIS A 282 -8.81 27.91 7.51
C HIS A 282 -10.10 27.39 6.85
N PRO A 283 -10.57 28.04 5.76
CA PRO A 283 -11.80 27.65 5.07
C PRO A 283 -11.68 26.34 4.26
N LEU A 284 -10.45 25.82 4.11
CA LEU A 284 -10.18 24.54 3.46
C LEU A 284 -9.39 23.64 4.42
N PRO A 285 -9.62 22.32 4.34
CA PRO A 285 -8.80 21.35 5.07
C PRO A 285 -7.31 21.63 4.82
N SER A 286 -6.54 21.91 5.87
CA SER A 286 -5.12 22.25 5.81
C SER A 286 -4.30 21.44 6.82
N TYR A 287 -3.02 21.23 6.54
CA TYR A 287 -2.15 20.46 7.42
C TYR A 287 -0.78 21.13 7.48
N ASP A 288 -0.12 20.99 8.60
CA ASP A 288 1.27 21.41 8.82
C ASP A 288 2.16 20.18 9.01
N LEU A 289 3.45 20.42 8.85
CA LEU A 289 4.50 19.45 9.08
C LEU A 289 5.34 19.96 10.26
N GLU A 290 5.23 19.31 11.41
CA GLU A 290 5.98 19.69 12.60
C GLU A 290 7.15 18.73 12.84
N PRO A 291 8.39 19.24 12.97
CA PRO A 291 9.55 18.42 13.27
C PRO A 291 9.45 17.84 14.69
N THR A 292 9.90 16.61 14.87
CA THR A 292 10.00 15.96 16.18
C THR A 292 11.44 15.98 16.70
N GLU A 293 11.61 15.55 17.95
CA GLU A 293 12.92 15.33 18.58
C GLU A 293 13.57 13.99 18.18
N GLU A 294 12.98 13.26 17.22
CA GLU A 294 13.53 11.99 16.70
C GLU A 294 14.49 12.27 15.54
N TYR A 295 15.77 11.97 15.76
CA TYR A 295 16.84 12.10 14.77
C TYR A 295 17.47 10.73 14.52
N TYR A 296 17.85 10.49 13.27
CA TYR A 296 18.51 9.27 12.84
C TYR A 296 19.81 9.64 12.15
N THR A 297 20.89 8.96 12.53
CA THR A 297 22.22 9.14 11.94
C THR A 297 22.76 7.79 11.49
N ASP A 298 23.55 7.77 10.42
CA ASP A 298 24.25 6.56 9.95
C ASP A 298 25.47 6.19 10.83
N ALA A 299 25.61 6.77 12.03
CA ALA A 299 26.74 6.50 12.92
C ALA A 299 26.53 5.20 13.71
N ASP A 300 27.56 4.36 13.73
CA ASP A 300 27.56 3.00 14.29
C ASP A 300 26.98 2.93 15.72
N GLY A 301 25.79 2.33 15.87
CA GLY A 301 25.25 1.92 17.17
C GLY A 301 23.74 2.16 17.38
N GLU A 302 23.13 3.07 16.62
CA GLU A 302 21.69 3.34 16.65
C GLU A 302 20.99 2.79 15.39
N MET A 303 19.67 2.62 15.43
CA MET A 303 18.93 2.05 14.30
C MET A 303 19.03 2.98 13.09
N ASN A 304 19.79 2.56 12.09
CA ASN A 304 19.95 3.29 10.83
C ASN A 304 18.58 3.44 10.14
N VAL A 305 18.41 4.51 9.37
CA VAL A 305 17.17 4.77 8.60
C VAL A 305 16.84 3.58 7.68
N PHE A 306 17.86 2.93 7.13
CA PHE A 306 17.68 1.72 6.34
C PHE A 306 16.98 0.59 7.11
N ASP A 307 17.43 0.30 8.34
CA ASP A 307 16.87 -0.78 9.15
C ASP A 307 15.45 -0.42 9.63
N LEU A 308 15.19 0.86 9.91
CA LEU A 308 13.83 1.37 10.19
C LEU A 308 12.89 1.15 8.99
N LEU A 309 13.31 1.54 7.78
CA LEU A 309 12.50 1.33 6.57
C LEU A 309 12.27 -0.15 6.27
N ARG A 310 13.29 -0.99 6.49
CA ARG A 310 13.16 -2.45 6.35
C ARG A 310 12.11 -3.01 7.31
N GLN A 311 12.02 -2.49 8.54
CA GLN A 311 10.98 -2.89 9.49
C GLN A 311 9.59 -2.46 9.01
N TYR A 312 9.45 -1.24 8.49
CA TYR A 312 8.17 -0.77 7.94
C TYR A 312 7.74 -1.53 6.68
N ASP A 313 8.68 -1.88 5.81
CA ASP A 313 8.46 -2.74 4.64
C ASP A 313 7.97 -4.14 5.09
N ARG A 314 8.63 -4.75 6.09
CA ARG A 314 8.19 -6.02 6.70
C ARG A 314 6.79 -5.95 7.31
N LYS A 315 6.41 -4.80 7.88
CA LYS A 315 5.06 -4.51 8.36
C LYS A 315 4.04 -4.26 7.25
N LYS A 316 4.46 -4.26 5.97
CA LYS A 316 3.65 -3.90 4.80
C LYS A 316 3.12 -2.47 4.89
N SER A 317 3.94 -1.54 5.36
CA SER A 317 3.62 -0.11 5.42
C SER A 317 3.69 0.52 4.03
N LEU A 318 2.98 1.64 3.81
CA LEU A 318 3.11 2.37 2.55
C LEU A 318 4.30 3.33 2.68
N ILE A 319 5.24 3.26 1.74
CA ILE A 319 6.44 4.11 1.74
C ILE A 319 6.55 4.81 0.39
N CYS A 320 6.79 6.11 0.42
CA CYS A 320 7.07 6.94 -0.75
C CYS A 320 8.36 7.72 -0.54
N ALA A 321 9.14 7.96 -1.58
CA ALA A 321 10.34 8.78 -1.51
C ALA A 321 10.31 9.87 -2.58
N SER A 322 10.73 11.09 -2.26
CA SER A 322 10.76 12.20 -3.21
C SER A 322 12.17 12.73 -3.45
N THR A 323 12.47 13.03 -4.71
CA THR A 323 13.73 13.61 -5.14
C THR A 323 13.76 15.13 -4.89
N ARG A 324 14.97 15.71 -4.85
CA ARG A 324 15.13 17.15 -4.68
C ARG A 324 14.42 17.91 -5.81
N PRO A 325 13.57 18.90 -5.52
CA PRO A 325 13.11 19.84 -6.54
C PRO A 325 14.29 20.70 -7.01
N SER A 326 14.25 21.15 -8.27
CA SER A 326 15.26 22.08 -8.79
C SER A 326 15.20 23.42 -8.04
N SER A 327 16.34 24.09 -7.90
CA SER A 327 16.46 25.40 -7.22
C SER A 327 15.64 26.51 -7.89
N ASP A 328 15.34 26.35 -9.18
CA ASP A 328 14.51 27.27 -9.94
C ASP A 328 13.05 26.86 -9.79
N GLY A 329 12.38 27.49 -8.82
CA GLY A 329 11.02 27.16 -8.43
C GLY A 329 10.05 27.11 -9.61
N ALA A 330 9.31 26.00 -9.69
CA ALA A 330 8.01 25.89 -10.36
C ALA A 330 7.97 26.33 -11.84
N THR A 331 8.86 25.83 -12.69
CA THR A 331 8.49 25.64 -14.10
C THR A 331 7.67 24.37 -14.23
N THR A 332 6.51 24.47 -14.88
CA THR A 332 5.53 23.42 -15.18
C THR A 332 6.05 22.27 -16.06
N GLY A 333 7.37 22.17 -16.23
CA GLY A 333 8.06 21.15 -16.99
C GLY A 333 8.71 20.12 -16.07
N VAL A 334 8.61 18.86 -16.46
CA VAL A 334 9.36 17.76 -15.86
C VAL A 334 10.85 18.00 -16.10
N GLU A 335 11.60 18.36 -15.07
CA GLU A 335 13.05 18.33 -15.14
C GLU A 335 13.57 16.91 -14.95
N LYS A 336 14.04 16.34 -16.05
CA LYS A 336 14.65 15.02 -16.09
C LYS A 336 16.15 15.18 -15.89
N ASP A 337 16.71 14.38 -15.01
CA ASP A 337 18.14 14.20 -14.97
C ASP A 337 18.51 13.09 -15.97
N GLU A 338 19.03 13.47 -17.13
CA GLU A 338 19.36 12.53 -18.20
C GLU A 338 20.45 11.52 -17.81
N ASN A 339 21.33 11.91 -16.86
CA ASN A 339 22.45 11.11 -16.40
C ASN A 339 22.00 9.97 -15.49
N THR A 340 21.12 10.29 -14.53
CA THR A 340 20.63 9.30 -13.55
C THR A 340 19.36 8.59 -14.02
N GLY A 341 18.60 9.22 -14.91
CA GLY A 341 17.27 8.76 -15.34
C GLY A 341 16.15 9.15 -14.37
N LEU A 342 16.46 9.80 -13.24
CA LEU A 342 15.48 10.26 -12.27
C LEU A 342 14.85 11.60 -12.68
N ILE A 343 13.60 11.78 -12.31
CA ILE A 343 12.89 13.06 -12.40
C ILE A 343 13.07 13.83 -11.09
N LYS A 344 13.40 15.11 -11.18
CA LYS A 344 13.53 16.02 -10.02
C LYS A 344 12.17 16.45 -9.49
N GLY A 345 12.05 16.57 -8.17
CA GLY A 345 10.80 16.94 -7.48
C GLY A 345 9.67 15.93 -7.63
N GLN A 346 9.98 14.71 -8.08
CA GLN A 346 9.00 13.64 -8.30
C GLN A 346 9.03 12.66 -7.12
N THR A 347 7.85 12.16 -6.77
CA THR A 347 7.68 11.11 -5.77
C THR A 347 7.69 9.74 -6.46
N TYR A 348 8.25 8.74 -5.78
CA TYR A 348 8.34 7.34 -6.18
C TYR A 348 7.78 6.49 -5.05
N ALA A 349 7.11 5.39 -5.37
CA ALA A 349 6.70 4.42 -4.36
C ALA A 349 7.90 3.52 -4.03
N VAL A 350 8.22 3.34 -2.75
CA VAL A 350 9.22 2.38 -2.30
C VAL A 350 8.52 1.06 -2.07
N LEU A 351 8.94 0.04 -2.82
CA LEU A 351 8.27 -1.27 -2.85
C LEU A 351 8.89 -2.27 -1.89
N ARG A 352 10.22 -2.26 -1.79
CA ARG A 352 10.99 -3.21 -0.98
C ARG A 352 12.28 -2.60 -0.49
N VAL A 353 12.69 -2.96 0.72
CA VAL A 353 13.97 -2.58 1.33
C VAL A 353 14.62 -3.85 1.88
N GLU A 354 15.71 -4.29 1.26
CA GLU A 354 16.33 -5.57 1.57
C GLU A 354 17.85 -5.48 1.71
N ARG A 355 18.37 -6.22 2.68
CA ARG A 355 19.80 -6.43 2.89
C ARG A 355 20.14 -7.79 2.28
N VAL A 356 20.98 -7.79 1.25
CA VAL A 356 21.34 -9.01 0.51
C VAL A 356 22.84 -9.22 0.57
N GLY A 357 23.27 -10.40 1.02
CA GLY A 357 24.67 -10.74 1.18
C GLY A 357 24.90 -11.67 2.37
N ARG A 358 25.93 -11.37 3.18
CA ARG A 358 26.37 -12.18 4.32
C ARG A 358 25.20 -12.67 5.18
N GLY A 359 25.04 -14.00 5.27
CA GLY A 359 24.00 -14.62 6.11
C GLY A 359 22.55 -14.58 5.60
N PHE A 360 22.28 -14.00 4.42
CA PHE A 360 20.93 -13.94 3.83
C PHE A 360 20.43 -15.30 3.30
N MET A 361 21.34 -16.15 2.82
CA MET A 361 21.08 -17.55 2.43
C MET A 361 22.19 -18.45 3.01
N SER A 362 21.90 -19.74 3.20
CA SER A 362 22.87 -20.76 3.67
C SER A 362 24.15 -20.83 2.84
N ASP A 363 24.16 -20.25 1.65
CA ASP A 363 25.24 -20.32 0.67
C ASP A 363 26.12 -19.05 0.66
N PHE A 364 25.82 -18.06 1.51
CA PHE A 364 26.67 -16.89 1.83
C PHE A 364 27.46 -17.17 3.12
N THR A 365 28.26 -18.23 3.12
CA THR A 365 28.98 -18.72 4.32
C THR A 365 30.31 -18.03 4.58
N ASN A 366 30.85 -17.32 3.58
CA ASN A 366 32.18 -16.75 3.67
C ASN A 366 32.11 -15.32 4.23
N SER A 367 33.00 -15.01 5.17
CA SER A 367 33.13 -13.67 5.73
C SER A 367 33.54 -12.60 4.70
N GLU A 368 33.99 -13.00 3.51
CA GLU A 368 34.41 -12.08 2.45
C GLU A 368 33.29 -11.71 1.46
N ASP A 369 32.11 -12.33 1.56
CA ASP A 369 31.00 -12.00 0.66
C ASP A 369 30.50 -10.57 0.92
N PRO A 370 30.38 -9.72 -0.12
CA PRO A 370 29.92 -8.35 0.04
C PRO A 370 28.45 -8.31 0.44
N GLU A 371 28.11 -7.36 1.32
CA GLU A 371 26.74 -7.06 1.72
C GLU A 371 26.23 -5.82 0.98
N PHE A 372 25.03 -5.93 0.40
CA PHE A 372 24.37 -4.84 -0.32
C PHE A 372 23.06 -4.46 0.38
N MET A 373 22.92 -3.17 0.66
CA MET A 373 21.67 -2.56 1.10
C MET A 373 20.92 -2.06 -0.14
N MET A 374 19.77 -2.67 -0.43
CA MET A 374 19.07 -2.51 -1.71
C MET A 374 17.67 -1.97 -1.50
N VAL A 375 17.25 -1.03 -2.35
CA VAL A 375 15.91 -0.46 -2.35
C VAL A 375 15.29 -0.64 -3.72
N GLN A 376 14.06 -1.14 -3.76
CA GLN A 376 13.24 -1.20 -4.95
C GLN A 376 12.27 -0.02 -4.96
N LEU A 377 12.28 0.74 -6.04
CA LEU A 377 11.36 1.86 -6.24
C LEU A 377 10.50 1.64 -7.48
N ARG A 378 9.40 2.38 -7.53
CA ARG A 378 8.52 2.47 -8.69
C ARG A 378 8.19 3.89 -9.04
N ASN A 379 8.49 4.24 -10.29
CA ASN A 379 8.04 5.47 -10.90
C ASN A 379 6.57 5.35 -11.35
N PRO A 380 5.65 6.19 -10.86
CA PRO A 380 4.26 6.18 -11.31
C PRO A 380 4.07 6.44 -12.81
N TRP A 381 5.06 7.06 -13.47
CA TRP A 381 4.97 7.39 -14.90
C TRP A 381 5.34 6.24 -15.82
N LYS A 382 5.80 5.10 -15.25
CA LYS A 382 6.21 3.88 -15.99
C LYS A 382 7.32 4.11 -17.04
N GLN A 383 7.92 5.29 -17.02
CA GLN A 383 8.99 5.74 -17.90
C GLN A 383 10.02 6.45 -17.02
N PHE A 384 11.25 6.61 -17.50
CA PHE A 384 12.34 7.24 -16.73
C PHE A 384 12.73 6.39 -15.52
N GLU A 385 13.34 5.25 -15.82
CA GLU A 385 13.93 4.34 -14.85
C GLU A 385 15.38 4.72 -14.58
N TRP A 386 15.88 4.29 -13.41
CA TRP A 386 17.26 4.46 -12.98
C TRP A 386 18.24 3.90 -14.01
N LYS A 387 19.31 4.64 -14.30
CA LYS A 387 20.37 4.26 -15.26
C LYS A 387 21.71 3.92 -14.60
N GLY A 388 21.83 4.07 -13.28
CA GLY A 388 23.06 3.82 -12.56
C GLY A 388 23.31 2.33 -12.27
N PHE A 389 24.08 2.05 -11.21
CA PHE A 389 24.33 0.68 -10.78
C PHE A 389 23.02 -0.02 -10.41
N TRP A 390 22.93 -1.31 -10.74
CA TRP A 390 21.73 -2.14 -10.52
C TRP A 390 20.48 -1.74 -11.33
N ALA A 391 20.60 -0.81 -12.28
CA ALA A 391 19.60 -0.57 -13.31
C ALA A 391 19.26 -1.84 -14.12
N ASP A 392 18.12 -1.83 -14.81
CA ASP A 392 17.68 -2.93 -15.64
C ASP A 392 18.71 -3.23 -16.74
N GLY A 393 19.21 -4.47 -16.76
CA GLY A 393 20.24 -4.90 -17.72
C GLY A 393 21.69 -4.48 -17.38
N ASN A 394 21.94 -3.85 -16.23
CA ASN A 394 23.29 -3.46 -15.79
C ASN A 394 24.21 -4.69 -15.56
N SER A 395 25.52 -4.56 -15.85
CA SER A 395 26.51 -5.64 -15.73
C SER A 395 26.62 -6.21 -14.30
N ARG A 396 26.36 -5.37 -13.29
CA ARG A 396 26.46 -5.73 -11.88
C ARG A 396 25.53 -6.88 -11.47
N TRP A 397 24.38 -7.02 -12.14
CA TRP A 397 23.50 -8.18 -11.96
C TRP A 397 24.12 -9.50 -12.41
N PHE A 398 25.03 -9.46 -13.37
CA PHE A 398 25.75 -10.64 -13.88
C PHE A 398 27.00 -10.93 -13.06
N GLU A 399 27.64 -9.89 -12.51
CA GLU A 399 28.76 -10.00 -11.57
C GLU A 399 28.33 -10.61 -10.22
N HIS A 400 27.10 -10.34 -9.78
CA HIS A 400 26.54 -10.86 -8.53
C HIS A 400 25.28 -11.73 -8.75
N PRO A 401 25.43 -12.96 -9.30
CA PRO A 401 24.29 -13.81 -9.63
C PRO A 401 23.45 -14.22 -8.41
N LYS A 402 24.07 -14.41 -7.24
CA LYS A 402 23.34 -14.73 -5.99
C LYS A 402 22.41 -13.59 -5.56
N VAL A 403 22.84 -12.33 -5.73
CA VAL A 403 22.02 -11.15 -5.41
C VAL A 403 20.85 -11.05 -6.39
N ARG A 404 21.09 -11.32 -7.67
CA ARG A 404 20.04 -11.38 -8.70
C ARG A 404 19.01 -12.47 -8.39
N GLU A 405 19.43 -13.64 -7.92
CA GLU A 405 18.53 -14.74 -7.55
C GLU A 405 17.70 -14.40 -6.31
N ALA A 406 18.30 -13.74 -5.32
CA ALA A 406 17.62 -13.29 -4.10
C ALA A 406 16.57 -12.20 -4.40
N LEU A 407 16.93 -11.17 -5.17
CA LEU A 407 16.07 -10.02 -5.43
C LEU A 407 15.08 -10.24 -6.58
N ARG A 408 15.39 -11.17 -7.50
CA ARG A 408 14.60 -11.49 -8.70
C ARG A 408 14.14 -10.22 -9.43
N PRO A 409 15.09 -9.39 -9.91
CA PRO A 409 14.76 -8.12 -10.55
C PRO A 409 13.83 -8.35 -11.75
N ASN A 410 12.77 -7.55 -11.83
CA ASN A 410 11.80 -7.62 -12.91
C ASN A 410 12.29 -6.75 -14.07
N VAL A 411 12.85 -7.36 -15.11
CA VAL A 411 13.44 -6.67 -16.27
C VAL A 411 12.36 -6.20 -17.27
N ALA A 412 11.20 -5.77 -16.77
CA ALA A 412 10.11 -5.28 -17.59
C ALA A 412 10.04 -3.76 -17.44
N ALA A 413 9.89 -3.04 -18.56
CA ALA A 413 9.69 -1.59 -18.60
C ALA A 413 8.32 -1.20 -18.00
N ASN A 414 8.23 -1.32 -16.68
CA ASN A 414 7.02 -1.13 -15.88
C ASN A 414 7.20 0.02 -14.86
N GLY A 415 8.34 0.71 -14.91
CA GLY A 415 8.73 1.79 -14.02
C GLY A 415 9.36 1.33 -12.70
N THR A 416 9.60 0.03 -12.49
CA THR A 416 10.27 -0.48 -11.27
C THR A 416 11.75 -0.64 -11.51
N PHE A 417 12.57 -0.23 -10.55
CA PHE A 417 14.01 -0.40 -10.62
C PHE A 417 14.59 -0.62 -9.22
N TRP A 418 15.79 -1.20 -9.16
CA TRP A 418 16.57 -1.33 -7.94
C TRP A 418 17.72 -0.33 -7.93
N MET A 419 18.08 0.13 -6.73
CA MET A 419 19.29 0.93 -6.48
C MET A 419 19.90 0.57 -5.13
N GLU A 420 21.17 0.90 -4.97
CA GLU A 420 21.87 0.75 -3.69
C GLU A 420 21.44 1.88 -2.72
N TRP A 421 21.46 1.59 -1.41
CA TRP A 421 21.07 2.56 -0.38
C TRP A 421 21.90 3.85 -0.40
N ASN A 422 23.20 3.75 -0.73
CA ASN A 422 24.06 4.92 -0.88
C ASN A 422 23.56 5.85 -1.99
N ASP A 423 23.23 5.29 -3.17
CA ASP A 423 22.66 6.05 -4.27
C ASP A 423 21.29 6.64 -3.89
N PHE A 424 20.46 5.88 -3.16
CA PHE A 424 19.17 6.35 -2.67
C PHE A 424 19.32 7.59 -1.76
N ILE A 425 20.23 7.54 -0.77
CA ILE A 425 20.47 8.70 0.09
C ILE A 425 20.98 9.88 -0.74
N ASP A 426 21.82 9.69 -1.75
CA ASP A 426 22.37 10.83 -2.49
C ASP A 426 21.30 11.56 -3.34
N HIS A 427 20.27 10.85 -3.82
CA HIS A 427 19.29 11.40 -4.77
C HIS A 427 17.93 11.79 -4.13
N PHE A 428 17.55 11.20 -3.00
CA PHE A 428 16.25 11.39 -2.35
C PHE A 428 16.36 12.23 -1.08
N ASP A 429 15.42 13.16 -0.85
CA ASP A 429 15.45 14.08 0.29
C ASP A 429 14.41 13.81 1.36
N THR A 430 13.28 13.26 0.94
CA THR A 430 12.17 12.98 1.84
C THR A 430 11.68 11.56 1.63
N ILE A 431 11.32 10.91 2.73
CA ILE A 431 10.68 9.61 2.76
C ILE A 431 9.39 9.76 3.56
N ASP A 432 8.26 9.49 2.94
CA ASP A 432 6.95 9.49 3.56
C ASP A 432 6.55 8.06 3.90
N VAL A 433 6.18 7.83 5.17
CA VAL A 433 5.80 6.52 5.68
C VAL A 433 4.39 6.59 6.26
N CYS A 434 3.56 5.61 5.90
CA CYS A 434 2.28 5.33 6.53
C CYS A 434 2.38 3.99 7.26
N ASP A 435 2.47 4.05 8.59
CA ASP A 435 2.50 2.86 9.45
C ASP A 435 1.12 2.22 9.44
N ARG A 436 0.98 1.11 8.72
CA ARG A 436 -0.32 0.58 8.33
C ARG A 436 -0.86 -0.41 9.36
N THR A 437 -2.15 -0.31 9.66
CA THR A 437 -2.87 -1.34 10.39
C THR A 437 -3.20 -2.50 9.45
N VAL A 438 -2.69 -3.70 9.76
CA VAL A 438 -2.89 -4.93 8.98
C VAL A 438 -3.86 -5.84 9.71
N ASP A 439 -5.08 -5.93 9.21
CA ASP A 439 -6.17 -6.71 9.82
C ASP A 439 -6.89 -7.60 8.78
N TYR A 440 -7.86 -8.37 9.26
CA TYR A 440 -8.66 -9.27 8.41
C TYR A 440 -9.55 -8.55 7.39
N SER A 441 -9.71 -7.23 7.50
CA SER A 441 -10.54 -6.46 6.55
C SER A 441 -9.87 -6.29 5.19
N GLU A 442 -8.58 -6.65 5.07
CA GLU A 442 -7.88 -6.72 3.78
C GLU A 442 -8.24 -7.95 2.95
N PHE A 443 -8.69 -9.03 3.59
CA PHE A 443 -9.17 -10.18 2.86
C PHE A 443 -10.51 -9.85 2.24
N GLN A 444 -10.61 -10.06 0.93
CA GLN A 444 -11.84 -9.87 0.20
C GLN A 444 -12.03 -10.99 -0.81
N LEU A 445 -13.30 -11.34 -1.02
CA LEU A 445 -13.70 -12.17 -2.15
C LEU A 445 -13.47 -11.38 -3.46
N GLU A 446 -12.47 -11.78 -4.22
CA GLU A 446 -12.25 -11.30 -5.58
C GLU A 446 -13.23 -11.97 -6.54
N ILE A 447 -13.98 -11.17 -7.28
CA ILE A 447 -14.97 -11.68 -8.23
C ILE A 447 -14.32 -11.66 -9.62
N ASN A 448 -13.83 -12.81 -10.07
CA ASN A 448 -13.13 -12.93 -11.35
C ASN A 448 -14.14 -12.98 -12.50
N GLU A 449 -14.34 -11.86 -13.18
CA GLU A 449 -15.24 -11.74 -14.34
C GLU A 449 -14.47 -11.38 -15.60
N SER A 450 -13.74 -12.36 -16.13
CA SER A 450 -13.32 -12.32 -17.52
C SER A 450 -14.48 -12.67 -18.45
N ASP A 451 -14.44 -12.10 -19.66
CA ASP A 451 -15.48 -12.22 -20.70
C ASP A 451 -15.60 -13.64 -21.29
N ASP A 452 -14.90 -14.64 -20.73
CA ASP A 452 -14.98 -16.04 -21.13
C ASP A 452 -16.23 -16.73 -20.54
N LEU A 453 -16.90 -17.56 -21.35
CA LEU A 453 -18.13 -18.29 -21.01
C LEU A 453 -18.05 -19.15 -19.72
N LEU A 454 -16.85 -19.57 -19.33
CA LEU A 454 -16.60 -20.36 -18.11
C LEU A 454 -16.48 -19.48 -16.85
N THR A 455 -15.94 -18.27 -16.95
CA THR A 455 -15.72 -17.35 -15.83
C THR A 455 -16.93 -16.48 -15.49
N HIS A 456 -17.82 -16.26 -16.46
CA HIS A 456 -18.97 -15.36 -16.27
C HIS A 456 -19.96 -15.80 -15.17
N TRP A 457 -20.22 -17.10 -14.98
CA TRP A 457 -21.16 -17.59 -13.96
C TRP A 457 -20.47 -18.17 -12.71
N ALA A 458 -19.25 -18.69 -12.86
CA ALA A 458 -18.48 -19.31 -11.79
C ALA A 458 -17.49 -18.35 -11.09
N GLY A 459 -17.39 -17.09 -11.54
CA GLY A 459 -16.45 -16.09 -11.02
C GLY A 459 -16.41 -15.97 -9.49
N PRO A 460 -17.55 -15.77 -8.79
CA PRO A 460 -17.58 -15.71 -7.32
C PRO A 460 -17.15 -17.02 -6.65
N THR A 461 -17.48 -18.18 -7.22
CA THR A 461 -17.03 -19.49 -6.70
C THR A 461 -15.53 -19.66 -6.88
N ILE A 462 -14.98 -19.30 -8.05
CA ILE A 462 -13.54 -19.33 -8.31
C ILE A 462 -12.83 -18.42 -7.30
N GLY A 463 -13.31 -17.20 -7.11
CA GLY A 463 -12.83 -16.26 -6.11
C GLY A 463 -12.84 -16.80 -4.68
N CYS A 464 -13.88 -17.55 -4.33
CA CYS A 464 -14.00 -18.15 -3.00
C CYS A 464 -12.96 -19.26 -2.81
N ILE A 465 -12.72 -20.08 -3.83
CA ILE A 465 -11.73 -21.17 -3.79
C ILE A 465 -10.31 -20.59 -3.74
N THR A 466 -10.00 -19.61 -4.58
CA THR A 466 -8.69 -18.95 -4.58
C THR A 466 -8.44 -18.25 -3.26
N GLY A 467 -9.40 -17.46 -2.77
CA GLY A 467 -9.30 -16.77 -1.48
C GLY A 467 -9.15 -17.72 -0.29
N CYS A 468 -9.90 -18.82 -0.24
CA CYS A 468 -9.73 -19.85 0.79
C CYS A 468 -8.36 -20.53 0.70
N THR A 469 -7.84 -20.75 -0.51
CA THR A 469 -6.52 -21.35 -0.73
C THR A 469 -5.41 -20.39 -0.26
N GLU A 470 -5.49 -19.11 -0.58
CA GLU A 470 -4.56 -18.11 -0.07
C GLU A 470 -4.64 -17.98 1.46
N TYR A 471 -5.86 -18.01 2.02
CA TYR A 471 -6.08 -17.85 3.45
C TYR A 471 -5.55 -19.04 4.27
N TRP A 472 -5.85 -20.27 3.84
CA TRP A 472 -5.50 -21.50 4.57
C TRP A 472 -4.18 -22.11 4.08
N CYS A 473 -4.02 -22.32 2.77
CA CYS A 473 -2.88 -23.04 2.20
C CYS A 473 -1.63 -22.17 2.08
N LEU A 474 -1.77 -20.86 1.87
CA LEU A 474 -0.64 -19.90 1.94
C LEU A 474 -0.51 -19.25 3.32
N CYS A 475 -1.28 -19.73 4.30
CA CYS A 475 -1.24 -19.31 5.70
C CYS A 475 -1.46 -17.80 5.93
N ASN A 476 -2.09 -17.09 4.99
CA ASN A 476 -2.31 -15.65 5.13
C ASN A 476 -3.23 -15.33 6.32
N GLY A 477 -4.22 -16.18 6.62
CA GLY A 477 -5.11 -16.00 7.77
C GLY A 477 -4.36 -16.08 9.10
N VAL A 478 -3.58 -17.15 9.28
CA VAL A 478 -2.73 -17.35 10.47
C VAL A 478 -1.71 -16.22 10.61
N ARG A 479 -1.10 -15.82 9.49
CA ARG A 479 -0.13 -14.72 9.48
C ARG A 479 -0.76 -13.41 9.95
N THR A 480 -1.98 -13.12 9.54
CA THR A 480 -2.71 -11.90 9.95
C THR A 480 -3.16 -11.99 11.41
N LEU A 481 -3.49 -13.17 11.93
CA LEU A 481 -3.85 -13.33 13.35
C LEU A 481 -2.68 -13.02 14.28
N TYR A 482 -1.52 -13.61 14.01
CA TYR A 482 -0.39 -13.57 14.92
C TYR A 482 0.56 -12.41 14.62
N PHE A 483 0.76 -12.09 13.34
CA PHE A 483 1.66 -11.04 12.86
C PHE A 483 0.90 -9.84 12.25
N GLY A 484 -0.41 -9.72 12.49
CA GLY A 484 -1.14 -8.49 12.25
C GLY A 484 -0.55 -7.34 13.06
N ASN A 485 -0.58 -6.15 12.50
CA ASN A 485 0.02 -4.95 13.08
C ASN A 485 -1.05 -3.87 13.26
N GLU A 486 -0.89 -3.03 14.28
CA GLU A 486 -1.68 -1.81 14.45
C GLU A 486 -0.77 -0.59 14.27
N SER A 487 -1.30 0.45 13.64
CA SER A 487 -0.55 1.70 13.45
C SER A 487 -0.21 2.34 14.80
N SER A 488 1.03 2.78 14.98
CA SER A 488 1.50 3.46 16.19
C SER A 488 1.96 4.88 15.88
N LYS A 489 1.78 5.78 16.86
CA LYS A 489 2.35 7.13 16.81
C LYS A 489 3.86 7.13 17.07
N TYR A 490 4.37 6.19 17.85
CA TYR A 490 5.78 6.13 18.23
C TYR A 490 6.51 4.99 17.51
N THR A 491 7.68 5.31 16.97
CA THR A 491 8.63 4.40 16.29
C THR A 491 9.25 3.40 17.28
N ASN A 492 9.37 3.76 18.55
CA ASN A 492 9.94 2.89 19.60
C ASN A 492 9.07 1.67 19.96
N HIS A 493 7.80 1.64 19.53
CA HIS A 493 6.94 0.46 19.69
C HIS A 493 7.12 -0.58 18.58
N ILE A 494 8.05 -0.35 17.65
CA ILE A 494 8.45 -1.39 16.71
C ILE A 494 9.34 -2.36 17.49
N GLU A 495 8.78 -3.48 17.93
CA GLU A 495 9.58 -4.58 18.47
C GLU A 495 10.64 -4.97 17.44
N ASN A 496 11.90 -5.10 17.87
CA ASN A 496 12.99 -5.54 17.01
C ASN A 496 12.66 -6.94 16.47
N ILE A 497 12.11 -7.02 15.26
CA ILE A 497 12.02 -8.27 14.46
C ILE A 497 13.41 -8.63 13.89
N GLY A 498 14.48 -8.18 14.56
CA GLY A 498 15.87 -8.43 14.20
C GLY A 498 16.36 -9.69 14.89
N GLY A 499 16.48 -10.79 14.14
CA GLY A 499 17.32 -11.92 14.54
C GLY A 499 16.78 -13.32 14.24
N ALA A 500 15.46 -13.53 14.20
CA ALA A 500 14.88 -14.89 14.10
C ALA A 500 14.34 -15.26 12.70
N ASP A 501 13.87 -14.27 11.93
CA ASP A 501 13.16 -14.50 10.66
C ASP A 501 14.07 -14.89 9.49
N ASP A 502 15.35 -14.47 9.50
CA ASP A 502 16.29 -14.79 8.43
C ASP A 502 16.55 -16.32 8.34
N THR A 503 16.33 -17.05 9.45
CA THR A 503 16.35 -18.52 9.48
C THR A 503 14.99 -19.19 9.26
N PHE A 504 13.88 -18.52 9.58
CA PHE A 504 12.55 -19.15 9.60
C PHE A 504 11.92 -19.24 8.20
N VAL A 505 12.09 -18.21 7.36
CA VAL A 505 11.58 -18.25 5.96
C VAL A 505 12.33 -19.31 5.14
N ALA A 506 13.62 -19.54 5.41
CA ALA A 506 14.38 -20.63 4.80
C ALA A 506 13.91 -22.02 5.27
N GLN A 507 13.34 -22.15 6.48
CA GLN A 507 12.85 -23.42 7.03
C GLN A 507 11.45 -23.80 6.54
N CYS A 508 10.61 -22.85 6.13
CA CYS A 508 9.23 -23.11 5.71
C CYS A 508 9.06 -23.62 4.26
N CYS A 509 10.14 -23.74 3.48
CA CYS A 509 10.14 -24.41 2.16
C CYS A 509 11.16 -25.57 2.09
N PRO A 510 10.90 -26.73 2.74
CA PRO A 510 11.83 -27.86 2.73
C PRO A 510 11.71 -28.76 1.49
N SER A 511 10.80 -28.48 0.54
CA SER A 511 10.41 -29.44 -0.51
C SER A 511 11.38 -29.55 -1.69
N PHE A 512 12.49 -28.78 -1.73
CA PHE A 512 13.50 -28.91 -2.80
C PHE A 512 14.88 -29.38 -2.34
N ALA A 513 15.11 -29.59 -1.05
CA ALA A 513 16.41 -30.01 -0.51
C ALA A 513 16.34 -31.42 0.12
N LYS A 514 15.93 -32.42 -0.67
CA LYS A 514 16.19 -33.83 -0.35
C LYS A 514 17.01 -34.44 -1.46
N ASN A 515 18.33 -34.45 -1.28
CA ASN A 515 19.22 -35.58 -1.55
C ASN A 515 20.66 -35.16 -1.29
N ASN A 516 21.13 -35.36 -0.05
CA ASN A 516 22.46 -35.93 0.20
C ASN A 516 22.63 -36.29 1.69
N PRO A 517 23.20 -37.46 2.01
CA PRO A 517 23.31 -37.94 3.38
C PRO A 517 24.42 -37.21 4.14
N LYS A 518 24.12 -36.77 5.37
CA LYS A 518 25.10 -36.20 6.31
C LYS A 518 26.20 -37.23 6.63
N PRO A 519 27.50 -36.91 6.57
CA PRO A 519 28.53 -37.75 7.16
C PRO A 519 28.53 -37.60 8.69
N LYS A 520 28.67 -38.73 9.38
CA LYS A 520 28.70 -38.84 10.84
C LYS A 520 29.92 -38.13 11.41
N GLN A 521 29.71 -37.32 12.45
CA GLN A 521 30.78 -36.79 13.31
C GLN A 521 31.49 -37.94 14.02
N GLY A 522 32.79 -38.10 13.77
CA GLY A 522 33.70 -38.84 14.62
C GLY A 522 34.57 -37.83 15.36
N GLY A 523 34.45 -37.78 16.69
CA GLY A 523 35.29 -36.96 17.54
C GLY A 523 36.71 -37.53 17.62
N VAL A 524 37.69 -36.64 17.56
CA VAL A 524 39.06 -36.90 18.02
C VAL A 524 39.51 -35.66 18.76
N ASP A 525 39.64 -35.80 20.08
CA ASP A 525 40.29 -34.85 20.97
C ASP A 525 41.78 -34.75 20.64
N ILE A 526 42.29 -33.53 20.44
CA ILE A 526 43.73 -33.30 20.39
C ILE A 526 44.07 -32.23 21.43
N ASN A 527 44.51 -32.70 22.60
CA ASN A 527 45.40 -31.98 23.49
C ASN A 527 46.78 -31.92 22.85
N THR A 528 47.33 -30.73 22.62
CA THR A 528 48.76 -30.56 22.32
C THR A 528 49.39 -29.63 23.34
N ASN A 529 50.06 -30.26 24.32
CA ASN A 529 51.15 -29.64 25.07
C ASN A 529 52.34 -29.40 24.14
N SER A 530 53.00 -28.29 24.41
CA SER A 530 54.30 -27.86 23.93
C SER A 530 55.35 -28.96 23.97
N GLU A 531 56.13 -29.10 22.90
CA GLU A 531 57.58 -29.25 23.01
C GLU A 531 58.28 -28.88 21.70
N THR A 532 59.30 -28.05 21.88
CA THR A 532 60.28 -27.50 20.95
C THR A 532 61.12 -28.57 20.25
N PHE A 533 61.52 -28.37 18.98
CA PHE A 533 62.90 -28.53 18.51
C PHE A 533 63.05 -27.96 17.09
N SER A 534 64.00 -27.03 16.92
CA SER A 534 64.49 -26.50 15.64
C SER A 534 65.68 -27.34 15.12
N PRO A 535 66.41 -26.95 14.05
CA PRO A 535 66.24 -27.48 12.70
C PRO A 535 67.52 -28.17 12.16
N ALA A 536 67.38 -28.92 11.07
CA ALA A 536 68.43 -29.16 10.07
C ALA A 536 67.77 -29.53 8.74
#